data_AF-A0A2V6VC04-F1
#
_entry.id   AF-A0A2V6VC04-F1
#
_cell.length_a   1.000
_cell.length_b   1.000
_cell.length_c   1.000
_cell.angle_alpha   90.00
_cell.angle_beta   90.00
_cell.angle_gamma   90.00
#
_symmetry.space_group_name_H-M   'P 1'
#
loop_
_entity.id
_entity.type
_entity.pdbx_description
1 polymer ?
#
loop_
_entity_poly.entity_id
_entity_poly.type
_entity_poly.pdbx_seq_one_letter_code
_entity_poly.pdbx_strand_id
1 'polypeptide(L)'
;MATVRRLREVPIEADGLGSSLSRLARLELELGLAEARAVITQLAIAIAVAVTAAIAFVAALVVLVAAAFAPLFGAGWQHLVIAGGGVALLSLALVAWSVMRVRNLRWPHGTIHSIEETWRWLAAQLKSRLT
;
A
#
# COMPACT_ATOMS: atom_id res chain seq x y z
N MET A 1 -16.56 -50.78 -23.59
CA MET A 1 -17.81 -50.57 -22.83
C MET A 1 -17.64 -49.34 -21.96
N ALA A 2 -18.25 -48.21 -22.35
CA ALA A 2 -18.14 -46.95 -21.63
C ALA A 2 -19.33 -46.82 -20.67
N THR A 3 -19.06 -46.74 -19.36
CA THR A 3 -20.05 -46.50 -18.32
C THR A 3 -20.32 -44.99 -18.22
N VAL A 4 -21.46 -44.57 -18.76
CA VAL A 4 -21.95 -43.19 -18.64
C VAL A 4 -22.40 -42.94 -17.19
N ARG A 5 -21.59 -42.21 -16.43
CA ARG A 5 -21.91 -41.78 -15.07
C ARG A 5 -22.97 -40.70 -15.17
N ARG A 6 -24.25 -41.03 -14.95
CA ARG A 6 -25.34 -40.05 -14.88
C ARG A 6 -24.97 -39.00 -13.83
N LEU A 7 -24.78 -37.76 -14.28
CA LEU A 7 -24.76 -36.60 -13.40
C LEU A 7 -26.14 -36.54 -12.75
N ARG A 8 -26.17 -36.62 -11.42
CA ARG A 8 -27.38 -36.44 -10.62
C ARG A 8 -27.88 -35.02 -10.89
N GLU A 9 -28.99 -34.91 -11.62
CA GLU A 9 -29.75 -33.67 -11.76
C GLU A 9 -30.24 -33.30 -10.36
N VAL A 10 -29.52 -32.37 -9.73
CA VAL A 10 -30.00 -31.69 -8.54
C VAL A 10 -31.07 -30.71 -9.05
N PRO A 11 -32.32 -30.78 -8.57
CA PRO A 11 -33.31 -29.79 -8.93
C PRO A 11 -32.80 -28.43 -8.45
N ILE A 12 -32.52 -27.52 -9.40
CA ILE A 12 -32.18 -26.14 -9.07
C ILE A 12 -33.49 -25.48 -8.64
N GLU A 13 -33.81 -25.57 -7.35
CA GLU A 13 -34.85 -24.77 -6.74
C GLU A 13 -34.47 -23.30 -6.88
N ALA A 14 -35.23 -22.58 -7.71
CA ALA A 14 -35.01 -21.17 -8.03
C ALA A 14 -35.02 -20.26 -6.78
N ASP A 15 -35.61 -20.72 -5.68
CA ASP A 15 -35.65 -20.04 -4.39
C ASP A 15 -34.30 -20.06 -3.64
N GLY A 16 -33.37 -20.96 -4.02
CA GLY A 16 -32.05 -21.09 -3.42
C GLY A 16 -30.93 -20.33 -4.15
N LEU A 17 -31.17 -19.89 -5.39
CA LEU A 17 -30.17 -19.20 -6.21
C LEU A 17 -29.87 -17.80 -5.65
N GLY A 18 -30.88 -17.03 -5.28
CA GLY A 18 -30.69 -15.68 -4.71
C GLY A 18 -30.00 -15.69 -3.34
N SER A 19 -30.29 -16.69 -2.50
CA SER A 19 -29.64 -16.86 -1.19
C SER A 19 -28.20 -17.35 -1.32
N SER A 20 -27.92 -18.23 -2.29
CA SER A 20 -26.55 -18.69 -2.60
C SER A 20 -25.70 -17.59 -3.23
N LEU A 21 -26.27 -16.81 -4.16
CA LEU A 21 -25.60 -15.66 -4.78
C LEU A 21 -25.37 -14.51 -3.80
N SER A 22 -26.33 -14.22 -2.91
CA SER A 22 -26.10 -13.22 -1.86
C SER A 22 -25.05 -13.66 -0.84
N ARG A 23 -24.98 -14.96 -0.51
CA ARG A 23 -23.88 -15.52 0.27
C ARG A 23 -22.54 -15.41 -0.44
N LEU A 24 -22.50 -15.70 -1.74
CA LEU A 24 -21.29 -15.60 -2.55
C LEU A 24 -20.82 -14.15 -2.67
N ALA A 25 -21.73 -13.21 -2.94
CA ALA A 25 -21.45 -11.78 -3.00
C ALA A 25 -20.99 -11.24 -1.65
N ARG A 26 -21.56 -11.71 -0.54
CA ARG A 26 -21.12 -11.34 0.82
C ARG A 26 -19.74 -11.90 1.14
N LEU A 27 -19.46 -13.14 0.74
CA LEU A 27 -18.13 -13.76 0.88
C LEU A 27 -17.09 -13.05 0.02
N GLU A 28 -17.42 -12.66 -1.22
CA GLU A 28 -16.54 -11.85 -2.07
C GLU A 28 -16.33 -10.44 -1.52
N LEU A 29 -17.37 -9.82 -0.94
CA LEU A 29 -17.26 -8.52 -0.26
C LEU A 29 -16.40 -8.60 1.00
N GLU A 30 -16.56 -9.64 1.80
CA GLU A 30 -15.76 -9.86 3.01
C GLU A 30 -14.29 -10.16 2.65
N LEU A 31 -14.04 -10.94 1.60
CA LEU A 31 -12.69 -11.17 1.08
C LEU A 31 -12.10 -9.86 0.51
N GLY A 32 -12.88 -9.13 -0.28
CA GLY A 32 -12.47 -7.86 -0.90
C GLY A 32 -12.17 -6.78 0.14
N LEU A 33 -12.91 -6.72 1.24
CA LEU A 33 -12.64 -5.82 2.37
C LEU A 33 -11.39 -6.23 3.15
N ALA A 34 -11.18 -7.53 3.36
CA ALA A 34 -9.98 -8.04 4.02
C ALA A 34 -8.71 -7.78 3.17
N GLU A 35 -8.79 -8.02 1.87
CA GLU A 35 -7.73 -7.72 0.90
C GLU A 35 -7.46 -6.21 0.83
N ALA A 36 -8.51 -5.38 0.75
CA ALA A 36 -8.38 -3.92 0.76
C ALA A 36 -7.75 -3.40 2.05
N ARG A 37 -8.15 -3.93 3.22
CA ARG A 37 -7.51 -3.59 4.50
C ARG A 37 -6.04 -4.01 4.54
N ALA A 38 -5.70 -5.18 4.03
CA ALA A 38 -4.33 -5.65 3.94
C ALA A 38 -3.48 -4.72 3.04
N VAL A 39 -4.01 -4.29 1.90
CA VAL A 39 -3.35 -3.34 1.00
C VAL A 39 -3.20 -1.95 1.66
N ILE A 40 -4.25 -1.43 2.29
CA ILE A 40 -4.21 -0.13 2.98
C ILE A 40 -3.21 -0.13 4.14
N THR A 41 -3.20 -1.18 4.95
CA THR A 41 -2.25 -1.30 6.08
C THR A 41 -0.81 -1.43 5.59
N GLN A 42 -0.56 -2.23 4.55
CA GLN A 42 0.76 -2.34 3.94
C GLN A 42 1.22 -1.00 3.35
N LEU A 43 0.33 -0.26 2.68
CA LEU A 43 0.64 1.05 2.14
C LEU A 43 0.93 2.07 3.26
N ALA A 44 0.12 2.06 4.33
CA ALA A 44 0.34 2.92 5.49
C ALA A 44 1.70 2.66 6.16
N ILE A 45 2.08 1.39 6.32
CA ILE A 45 3.40 1.02 6.85
C ILE A 45 4.52 1.50 5.92
N ALA A 46 4.38 1.29 4.61
CA ALA A 46 5.37 1.73 3.63
C ALA A 46 5.57 3.25 3.66
N ILE A 47 4.47 4.02 3.75
CA ILE A 47 4.50 5.48 3.89
C ILE A 47 5.14 5.89 5.21
N ALA A 48 4.74 5.27 6.33
CA ALA A 48 5.32 5.58 7.64
C ALA A 48 6.84 5.37 7.65
N VAL A 49 7.31 4.23 7.13
CA VAL A 49 8.74 3.93 7.00
C VAL A 49 9.43 4.94 6.09
N ALA A 50 8.84 5.30 4.96
CA ALA A 50 9.41 6.28 4.04
C ALA A 50 9.56 7.67 4.68
N VAL A 51 8.53 8.13 5.41
CA VAL A 51 8.56 9.41 6.12
C VAL A 51 9.64 9.40 7.21
N THR A 52 9.70 8.35 8.03
CA THR A 52 10.73 8.21 9.05
C THR A 52 12.14 8.17 8.46
N ALA A 53 12.33 7.43 7.36
CA ALA A 53 13.61 7.37 6.66
C ALA A 53 14.01 8.74 6.07
N ALA A 54 13.06 9.50 5.53
CA ALA A 54 13.31 10.85 5.02
C ALA A 54 13.79 11.80 6.14
N ILE A 55 13.13 11.77 7.31
CA ILE A 55 13.55 12.57 8.47
C ILE A 55 14.96 12.18 8.92
N ALA A 56 15.22 10.88 9.05
CA ALA A 56 16.54 10.37 9.42
C ALA A 56 17.62 10.76 8.40
N PHE A 57 17.30 10.77 7.11
CA PHE A 57 18.20 11.21 6.04
C PHE A 57 18.56 12.69 6.18
N VAL A 58 17.59 13.56 6.43
CA VAL A 58 17.84 14.99 6.65
C VAL A 58 18.74 15.21 7.85
N ALA A 59 18.47 14.52 8.97
CA ALA A 59 19.33 14.58 10.15
C ALA A 59 20.76 14.10 9.86
N ALA A 60 20.91 13.01 9.10
CA ALA A 60 22.20 12.49 8.69
C ALA A 60 22.99 13.47 7.82
N LEU A 61 22.32 14.20 6.91
CA LEU A 61 22.95 15.26 6.13
C LEU A 61 23.47 16.39 7.02
N VAL A 62 22.70 16.81 8.02
CA VAL A 62 23.17 17.82 9.00
C VAL A 62 24.42 17.34 9.73
N VAL A 63 24.45 16.07 10.15
CA VAL A 63 25.63 15.47 10.80
C VAL A 63 26.83 15.42 9.85
N LEU A 64 26.63 15.07 8.58
CA LEU A 64 27.71 15.06 7.58
C LEU A 64 28.25 16.46 7.29
N VAL A 65 27.37 17.47 7.25
CA VAL A 65 27.78 18.88 7.14
C VAL A 65 28.62 19.26 8.37
N ALA A 66 28.17 18.94 9.58
CA ALA A 66 28.96 19.18 10.80
C ALA A 66 30.31 18.47 10.75
N ALA A 67 30.34 17.23 10.23
CA ALA A 67 31.58 16.46 10.05
C ALA A 67 32.54 17.14 9.07
N ALA A 68 32.03 17.76 8.00
CA ALA A 68 32.85 18.47 7.02
C ALA A 68 33.53 19.72 7.62
N PHE A 69 32.87 20.38 8.58
CA PHE A 69 33.43 21.55 9.26
C PHE A 69 34.27 21.21 10.49
N ALA A 70 34.10 20.03 11.10
CA ALA A 70 34.84 19.60 12.29
C ALA A 70 36.39 19.70 12.20
N PRO A 71 37.05 19.42 11.06
CA PRO A 71 38.49 19.60 10.90
C PRO A 71 38.97 21.05 11.12
N LEU A 72 38.15 22.04 10.80
CA LEU A 72 38.50 23.46 10.99
C LEU A 72 38.61 23.85 12.48
N PHE A 73 37.98 23.07 13.36
CA PHE A 73 37.97 23.29 14.80
C PHE A 73 38.87 22.29 15.55
N GLY A 74 39.64 21.46 14.82
CA GLY A 74 40.48 20.40 15.41
C GLY A 74 39.67 19.28 16.07
N ALA A 75 38.39 19.13 15.73
CA ALA A 75 37.50 18.12 16.31
C ALA A 75 37.54 16.80 15.52
N GLY A 76 37.28 15.68 16.21
CA GLY A 76 37.26 14.35 15.62
C GLY A 76 36.07 14.15 14.66
N TRP A 77 36.32 14.25 13.35
CA TRP A 77 35.30 14.17 12.29
C TRP A 77 34.92 12.73 11.89
N GLN A 78 35.79 11.75 12.14
CA GLN A 78 35.64 10.37 11.66
C GLN A 78 34.35 9.72 12.17
N HIS A 79 34.04 9.88 13.46
CA HIS A 79 32.83 9.31 14.06
C HIS A 79 31.54 9.94 13.51
N LEU A 80 31.58 11.23 13.19
CA LEU A 80 30.44 11.94 12.59
C LEU A 80 30.19 11.45 11.16
N VAL A 81 31.24 11.24 10.37
CA VAL A 81 31.10 10.69 9.00
C VAL A 81 30.59 9.25 9.04
N ILE A 82 31.07 8.41 9.94
CA ILE A 82 30.60 7.02 10.06
C ILE A 82 29.13 6.97 10.49
N ALA A 83 28.76 7.73 11.53
CA ALA A 83 27.39 7.76 12.04
C ALA A 83 26.43 8.40 11.02
N GLY A 84 26.75 9.59 10.51
CA GLY A 84 25.95 10.30 9.51
C GLY A 84 25.86 9.53 8.19
N GLY A 85 26.99 9.05 7.67
CA GLY A 85 27.04 8.27 6.44
C GLY A 85 26.27 6.95 6.55
N GLY A 86 26.41 6.23 7.66
CA GLY A 86 25.68 5.00 7.91
C GLY A 86 24.16 5.21 7.92
N VAL A 87 23.68 6.23 8.65
CA VAL A 87 22.25 6.58 8.69
C VAL A 87 21.77 7.03 7.31
N ALA A 88 22.55 7.83 6.59
CA ALA A 88 22.18 8.28 5.24
C ALA A 88 21.97 7.10 4.27
N LEU A 89 22.88 6.11 4.29
CA LEU A 89 22.77 4.91 3.46
C LEU A 89 21.57 4.05 3.86
N LEU A 90 21.34 3.84 5.15
CA LEU A 90 20.19 3.09 5.65
C LEU A 90 18.87 3.74 5.25
N SER A 91 18.77 5.07 5.38
CA SER A 91 17.57 5.80 4.97
C SER A 91 17.32 5.68 3.47
N LEU A 92 18.34 5.77 2.63
CA LEU A 92 18.21 5.55 1.19
C LEU A 92 17.73 4.13 0.87
N ALA A 93 18.29 3.12 1.54
CA ALA A 93 17.87 1.74 1.37
C ALA A 93 16.40 1.53 1.78
N LEU A 94 15.96 2.15 2.89
CA LEU A 94 14.57 2.08 3.35
C LEU A 94 13.60 2.77 2.39
N VAL A 95 13.98 3.93 1.83
CA VAL A 95 13.18 4.62 0.81
C VAL A 95 13.08 3.77 -0.45
N ALA A 96 14.21 3.25 -0.96
CA ALA A 96 14.22 2.38 -2.13
C ALA A 96 13.37 1.12 -1.91
N TRP A 97 13.48 0.50 -0.74
CA TRP A 97 12.66 -0.63 -0.34
C TRP A 97 11.17 -0.29 -0.30
N SER A 98 10.81 0.86 0.28
CA SER A 98 9.42 1.31 0.33
C SER A 98 8.85 1.54 -1.07
N VAL A 99 9.61 2.19 -1.96
CA VAL A 99 9.22 2.39 -3.37
C VAL A 99 9.06 1.06 -4.10
N MET A 100 10.02 0.13 -3.96
CA MET A 100 9.93 -1.20 -4.56
C MET A 100 8.71 -1.97 -4.04
N ARG A 101 8.41 -1.85 -2.74
CA ARG A 101 7.27 -2.51 -2.12
C ARG A 101 5.94 -1.97 -2.64
N VAL A 102 5.81 -0.64 -2.73
CA VAL A 102 4.62 0.00 -3.33
C VAL A 102 4.48 -0.36 -4.81
N ARG A 103 5.58 -0.42 -5.56
CA ARG A 103 5.56 -0.79 -7.00
C ARG A 103 5.21 -2.25 -7.23
N ASN A 104 5.61 -3.13 -6.32
CA ASN A 104 5.30 -4.57 -6.40
C ASN A 104 3.94 -4.91 -5.79
N LEU A 105 3.30 -4.01 -5.05
CA LEU A 105 1.87 -4.09 -4.78
C LEU A 105 1.16 -3.96 -6.13
N ARG A 106 0.66 -5.09 -6.66
CA ARG A 106 -0.11 -5.14 -7.91
C ARG A 106 -1.32 -4.20 -7.78
N TRP A 107 -1.17 -2.96 -8.24
CA TRP A 107 -2.28 -2.01 -8.33
C TRP A 107 -3.36 -2.65 -9.22
N PRO A 108 -4.55 -2.96 -8.67
CA PRO A 108 -5.63 -3.48 -9.50
C PRO A 108 -6.06 -2.31 -10.39
N HIS A 109 -5.71 -2.37 -11.66
CA HIS A 109 -6.01 -1.31 -12.62
C HIS A 109 -7.52 -1.03 -12.73
N GLY A 110 -8.38 -1.98 -12.31
CA GLY A 110 -9.82 -1.77 -12.19
C GLY A 110 -10.25 -0.85 -11.04
N THR A 111 -9.47 -0.71 -9.96
CA THR A 111 -9.86 0.10 -8.80
C THR A 111 -9.63 1.60 -9.04
N ILE A 112 -8.69 1.99 -9.89
CA ILE A 112 -8.44 3.40 -10.21
C ILE A 112 -9.63 4.01 -10.96
N HIS A 113 -10.15 3.30 -11.94
CA HIS A 113 -11.28 3.75 -12.75
C HIS A 113 -12.56 3.84 -11.90
N SER A 114 -12.78 2.88 -10.99
CA SER A 114 -13.89 2.90 -10.03
C SER A 114 -13.77 4.04 -9.01
N ILE A 115 -12.56 4.38 -8.55
CA ILE A 115 -12.32 5.52 -7.66
C ILE A 115 -12.61 6.83 -8.41
N GLU A 116 -12.16 7.00 -9.65
CA GLU A 116 -12.49 8.19 -10.45
C GLU A 116 -13.98 8.34 -10.72
N GLU A 117 -14.70 7.25 -10.97
CA GLU A 117 -16.16 7.28 -11.11
C GLU A 117 -16.86 7.61 -9.78
N THR A 118 -16.36 7.07 -8.67
CA THR A 118 -16.87 7.37 -7.33
C THR A 118 -16.65 8.83 -6.97
N TRP A 119 -15.48 9.40 -7.28
CA TRP A 119 -15.19 10.82 -7.07
C TRP A 119 -16.02 11.73 -7.95
N ARG A 120 -16.24 11.36 -9.22
CA ARG A 120 -17.14 12.10 -10.12
C ARG A 120 -18.58 12.10 -9.60
N TRP A 121 -19.06 10.96 -9.12
CA TRP A 121 -20.38 10.84 -8.51
C TRP A 121 -20.49 11.67 -7.22
N LEU A 122 -19.49 11.59 -6.34
CA LEU A 122 -19.46 12.38 -5.10
C LEU A 122 -19.44 13.88 -5.37
N ALA A 123 -18.66 14.32 -6.35
CA ALA A 123 -18.58 15.72 -6.77
C ALA A 123 -19.90 16.22 -7.37
N ALA A 124 -20.56 15.39 -8.18
CA ALA A 124 -21.88 15.70 -8.72
C ALA A 124 -22.94 15.81 -7.61
N GLN A 125 -22.87 14.94 -6.61
CA GLN A 125 -23.80 14.92 -5.48
C GLN A 125 -23.57 16.08 -4.51
N LEU A 126 -22.32 16.49 -4.29
CA LEU A 126 -22.01 17.71 -3.53
C LEU A 126 -22.54 18.95 -4.24
N LYS A 127 -22.36 19.02 -5.57
CA LYS A 127 -22.81 20.14 -6.39
C LYS A 127 -24.34 20.28 -6.40
N SER A 128 -25.08 19.16 -6.41
CA SER A 128 -26.54 19.17 -6.36
C SER A 128 -27.13 19.52 -5.00
N ARG A 129 -26.33 19.47 -3.91
CA ARG A 129 -26.76 19.85 -2.56
C ARG A 129 -26.43 21.29 -2.20
N LEU A 130 -25.54 21.93 -2.97
CA LEU A 130 -25.11 23.32 -2.79
C LEU A 130 -25.82 24.30 -3.75
N THR A 131 -26.63 23.80 -4.68
CA THR A 131 -27.51 24.60 -5.55
C THR A 131 -28.95 24.45 -5.08
#